data_AF-A0A2L0F2Q4-F1
#
_entry.id   AF-A0A2L0F2Q4-F1
#
_cell.length_a   1.000
_cell.length_b   1.000
_cell.length_c   1.000
_cell.angle_alpha   90.00
_cell.angle_beta   90.00
_cell.angle_gamma   90.00
#
_symmetry.space_group_name_H-M   'P 1'
#
loop_
_entity.id
_entity.type
_entity.pdbx_description
1 polymer ?
#
loop_
_entity_poly.entity_id
_entity_poly.type
_entity_poly.pdbx_seq_one_letter_code
_entity_poly.pdbx_strand_id
1 'polypeptide(L)'
;MLSTMTRRTPVLVRCAAGGAVALLGLGCAQVFGFDDVYELRGGDSEGGGGVMIGTSGNAGGGSPGAGAGGPGGPGGGGEGGVSTNEGGAGGGDRCKILEVSPDEVLTTSLIDDLEDGNIDVPEGEPANPRLGFWYTFNDMTGGNQEPSNDNDLVVPLALPREGSELAVHTSADDGFTEWGAGVGVLLRDGEYYDASAYSGITFWAYAEEDSSRALVVSFIDRQTDGEGGECGGEMQPLCYDHFHSDIILTPSWKHYKIPIACLKQEGYGEFPALRVTELRSIDFLYARGKAFNIWIDDIAFYREEAGSSSEHEDGE
;
A
#
# COMPACT_ATOMS: atom_id res chain seq x y z
N MET A 1 -13.75 -46.65 -59.00
CA MET A 1 -15.21 -46.61 -59.29
C MET A 1 -15.75 -45.31 -58.73
N LEU A 2 -16.42 -44.55 -59.60
CA LEU A 2 -16.98 -43.21 -59.37
C LEU A 2 -17.90 -43.16 -58.15
N SER A 3 -17.80 -42.08 -57.36
CA SER A 3 -19.01 -41.40 -56.89
C SER A 3 -18.75 -39.91 -56.67
N THR A 4 -19.71 -39.16 -57.20
CA THR A 4 -19.74 -37.75 -57.57
C THR A 4 -19.98 -36.85 -56.36
N MET A 5 -19.13 -35.84 -56.14
CA MET A 5 -19.43 -34.70 -55.25
C MET A 5 -19.79 -33.48 -56.09
N THR A 6 -21.01 -32.99 -55.92
CA THR A 6 -21.61 -31.89 -56.68
C THR A 6 -21.26 -30.54 -56.04
N ARG A 7 -20.63 -29.65 -56.83
CA ARG A 7 -20.43 -28.23 -56.54
C ARG A 7 -21.78 -27.50 -56.44
N ARG A 8 -21.93 -26.62 -55.45
CA ARG A 8 -22.83 -25.46 -55.50
C ARG A 8 -22.00 -24.19 -55.31
N THR A 9 -22.18 -23.25 -56.24
CA THR A 9 -21.65 -21.87 -56.21
C THR A 9 -22.86 -20.91 -56.20
N PRO A 10 -22.67 -19.59 -55.98
CA PRO A 10 -23.35 -18.84 -54.93
C PRO A 10 -24.55 -18.03 -55.45
N VAL A 11 -25.44 -17.63 -54.54
CA VAL A 11 -26.43 -16.59 -54.81
C VAL A 11 -25.79 -15.23 -54.50
N LEU A 12 -25.59 -14.44 -55.55
CA LEU A 12 -25.32 -13.01 -55.48
C LEU A 12 -26.56 -12.29 -54.92
N VAL A 13 -26.38 -11.50 -53.86
CA VAL A 13 -27.23 -10.34 -53.59
C VAL A 13 -26.41 -9.10 -53.90
N ARG A 14 -26.81 -8.40 -54.97
CA ARG A 14 -26.35 -7.07 -55.31
C ARG A 14 -27.10 -6.06 -54.44
N CYS A 15 -26.37 -5.24 -53.69
CA CYS A 15 -26.78 -3.87 -53.39
C CYS A 15 -25.75 -2.94 -54.01
N ALA A 16 -26.22 -2.04 -54.88
CA ALA A 16 -25.43 -1.06 -55.59
C ALA A 16 -25.45 0.27 -54.85
N ALA A 17 -24.25 0.88 -54.75
CA ALA A 17 -23.87 2.30 -54.78
C ALA A 17 -24.71 3.34 -54.01
N GLY A 18 -24.16 4.32 -53.28
CA GLY A 18 -22.79 4.85 -53.11
C GLY A 18 -22.86 5.92 -51.98
N GLY A 19 -21.81 6.59 -51.52
CA GLY A 19 -20.40 6.67 -51.90
C GLY A 19 -19.61 7.48 -50.85
N ALA A 20 -18.31 7.70 -51.14
CA ALA A 20 -17.29 8.53 -50.45
C ALA A 20 -16.87 8.05 -49.04
N VAL A 21 -15.75 7.32 -48.88
CA VAL A 21 -14.34 7.79 -48.80
C VAL A 21 -14.08 8.76 -47.64
N ALA A 22 -13.54 8.22 -46.54
CA ALA A 22 -12.50 8.87 -45.75
C ALA A 22 -11.59 7.78 -45.16
N LEU A 23 -10.29 7.92 -45.44
CA LEU A 23 -9.22 7.02 -45.05
C LEU A 23 -8.93 7.08 -43.54
N LEU A 24 -8.55 5.91 -43.05
CA LEU A 24 -7.95 5.58 -41.76
C LEU A 24 -6.85 6.57 -41.34
N GLY A 25 -6.99 7.09 -40.12
CA GLY A 25 -5.90 7.53 -39.27
C GLY A 25 -6.12 6.90 -37.90
N LEU A 26 -5.43 5.77 -37.65
CA LEU A 26 -5.25 5.21 -36.32
C LEU A 26 -4.59 6.26 -35.42
N GLY A 27 -5.05 6.35 -34.17
CA GLY A 27 -4.33 7.09 -33.14
C GLY A 27 -5.23 7.73 -32.10
N CYS A 28 -5.97 6.93 -31.34
CA CYS A 28 -6.35 7.32 -29.99
C CYS A 28 -5.57 6.42 -29.05
N ALA A 29 -4.36 6.85 -28.70
CA ALA A 29 -3.76 6.47 -27.43
C ALA A 29 -4.75 6.94 -26.36
N GLN A 30 -5.37 6.01 -25.65
CA GLN A 30 -5.99 6.32 -24.38
C GLN A 30 -4.84 6.52 -23.41
N VAL A 31 -4.46 7.78 -23.23
CA VAL A 31 -3.63 8.22 -22.12
C VAL A 31 -4.52 8.10 -20.89
N PHE A 32 -4.33 7.04 -20.11
CA PHE A 32 -4.69 7.06 -18.70
C PHE A 32 -3.70 8.05 -18.06
N GLY A 33 -4.16 9.27 -17.81
CA GLY A 33 -3.44 10.17 -16.92
C GLY A 33 -3.90 9.84 -15.51
N PHE A 34 -3.02 9.25 -14.71
CA PHE A 34 -3.26 8.90 -13.30
C PHE A 34 -2.87 10.06 -12.38
N ASP A 35 -3.26 11.29 -12.74
CA ASP A 35 -3.22 12.44 -11.84
C ASP A 35 -4.69 12.81 -11.50
N ASP A 36 -5.38 11.94 -10.75
CA ASP A 36 -6.68 12.30 -10.19
C ASP A 36 -6.46 13.14 -8.93
N VAL A 37 -6.89 14.40 -8.99
CA VAL A 37 -7.04 15.28 -7.83
C VAL A 37 -8.33 14.84 -7.13
N TYR A 38 -8.21 14.04 -6.07
CA TYR A 38 -9.35 13.65 -5.25
C TYR A 38 -9.72 14.80 -4.29
N GLU A 39 -10.83 15.50 -4.57
CA GLU A 39 -11.49 16.37 -3.58
C GLU A 39 -12.32 15.52 -2.62
N LEU A 40 -11.83 15.31 -1.40
CA LEU A 40 -12.52 14.55 -0.37
C LEU A 40 -13.76 15.31 0.14
N ARG A 41 -14.96 14.79 -0.16
CA ARG A 41 -16.21 15.20 0.51
C ARG A 41 -16.61 14.14 1.53
N GLY A 42 -16.56 14.50 2.82
CA GLY A 42 -16.96 13.60 3.91
C GLY A 42 -18.46 13.32 3.91
N GLY A 43 -18.81 12.03 3.88
CA GLY A 43 -20.17 11.53 4.06
C GLY A 43 -20.25 10.57 5.26
N ASP A 44 -21.09 10.92 6.24
CA ASP A 44 -21.50 10.03 7.34
C ASP A 44 -22.27 8.81 6.81
N SER A 45 -21.99 7.61 7.31
CA SER A 45 -22.81 6.43 7.02
C SER A 45 -23.05 5.54 8.25
N GLU A 46 -24.33 5.46 8.62
CA GLU A 46 -24.92 4.60 9.64
C GLU A 46 -25.27 3.21 9.07
N GLY A 47 -24.83 2.15 9.75
CA GLY A 47 -25.68 1.05 10.23
C GLY A 47 -26.22 -0.03 9.27
N GLY A 48 -25.80 -1.28 9.53
CA GLY A 48 -26.55 -2.52 9.26
C GLY A 48 -25.82 -3.49 8.33
N GLY A 49 -25.72 -4.80 8.54
CA GLY A 49 -26.37 -5.70 9.48
C GLY A 49 -26.54 -7.08 8.82
N GLY A 50 -25.54 -7.95 8.96
CA GLY A 50 -25.58 -9.43 8.94
C GLY A 50 -26.15 -10.22 7.75
N VAL A 51 -25.46 -11.31 7.37
CA VAL A 51 -25.94 -12.72 7.41
C VAL A 51 -24.89 -13.67 6.78
N MET A 52 -24.56 -14.73 7.52
CA MET A 52 -23.61 -15.82 7.20
C MET A 52 -24.25 -16.97 6.40
N ILE A 53 -23.60 -17.51 5.35
CA ILE A 53 -23.78 -18.89 4.84
C ILE A 53 -22.50 -19.46 4.15
N GLY A 54 -21.82 -20.42 4.82
CA GLY A 54 -21.62 -21.82 4.39
C GLY A 54 -20.90 -22.26 3.10
N THR A 55 -19.66 -22.74 3.28
CA THR A 55 -19.03 -24.00 2.77
C THR A 55 -18.82 -24.24 1.26
N SER A 56 -17.57 -24.46 0.83
CA SER A 56 -16.89 -25.77 0.64
C SER A 56 -15.73 -25.66 -0.38
N GLY A 57 -14.67 -26.45 -0.13
CA GLY A 57 -13.31 -26.22 -0.64
C GLY A 57 -13.00 -26.60 -2.09
N ASN A 58 -11.76 -26.32 -2.49
CA ASN A 58 -10.90 -27.28 -3.17
C ASN A 58 -9.43 -26.83 -3.14
N ALA A 59 -8.53 -27.81 -3.06
CA ALA A 59 -7.08 -27.66 -2.95
C ALA A 59 -6.39 -27.27 -4.27
N GLY A 60 -5.34 -26.45 -4.18
CA GLY A 60 -4.38 -26.22 -5.26
C GLY A 60 -3.11 -25.57 -4.69
N GLY A 61 -1.98 -26.30 -4.75
CA GLY A 61 -0.73 -25.87 -4.13
C GLY A 61 0.09 -24.91 -4.99
N GLY A 62 0.83 -24.03 -4.31
CA GLY A 62 1.92 -23.22 -4.82
C GLY A 62 3.01 -23.11 -3.74
N SER A 63 4.26 -23.38 -4.12
CA SER A 63 5.43 -23.40 -3.23
C SER A 63 5.81 -22.00 -2.72
N PRO A 64 6.22 -21.82 -1.45
CA PRO A 64 6.85 -20.58 -1.02
C PRO A 64 8.36 -20.59 -1.35
N GLY A 65 8.81 -19.49 -1.95
CA GLY A 65 10.23 -19.18 -2.11
C GLY A 65 10.87 -18.86 -0.77
N ALA A 66 11.98 -19.52 -0.47
CA ALA A 66 12.71 -19.37 0.78
C ALA A 66 13.52 -18.06 0.78
N GLY A 67 13.07 -17.06 1.55
CA GLY A 67 13.92 -15.97 2.04
C GLY A 67 14.65 -16.42 3.31
N ALA A 68 15.97 -16.34 3.30
CA ALA A 68 16.82 -16.83 4.37
C ALA A 68 16.80 -15.91 5.60
N GLY A 69 16.20 -16.37 6.71
CA GLY A 69 16.26 -15.70 8.01
C GLY A 69 17.66 -15.78 8.64
N GLY A 70 18.21 -14.60 8.97
CA GLY A 70 19.36 -14.43 9.88
C GLY A 70 18.88 -13.96 11.26
N PRO A 71 19.60 -14.29 12.35
CA PRO A 71 19.07 -14.22 13.71
C PRO A 71 18.93 -12.79 14.24
N GLY A 72 17.74 -12.44 14.73
CA GLY A 72 17.41 -11.19 15.41
C GLY A 72 17.90 -11.19 16.87
N GLY A 73 18.61 -10.13 17.24
CA GLY A 73 18.99 -9.82 18.63
C GLY A 73 17.81 -9.28 19.44
N PRO A 74 17.82 -9.41 20.79
CA PRO A 74 16.65 -9.17 21.62
C PRO A 74 16.30 -7.68 21.76
N GLY A 75 15.12 -7.29 21.27
CA GLY A 75 14.53 -5.96 21.50
C GLY A 75 14.25 -5.66 22.97
N GLY A 76 14.70 -4.49 23.45
CA GLY A 76 14.29 -3.90 24.70
C GLY A 76 13.14 -2.92 24.46
N GLY A 77 12.01 -3.12 25.15
CA GLY A 77 10.87 -2.21 25.06
C GLY A 77 11.22 -0.84 25.64
N GLY A 78 11.17 0.19 24.80
CA GLY A 78 11.16 1.59 25.21
C GLY A 78 9.72 2.03 25.45
N GLU A 79 9.37 2.31 26.71
CA GLU A 79 8.12 2.98 27.06
C GLU A 79 8.13 4.40 26.47
N GLY A 80 7.15 4.70 25.61
CA GLY A 80 6.95 6.00 25.00
C GLY A 80 6.71 7.09 26.04
N GLY A 81 7.71 7.97 26.23
CA GLY A 81 7.56 9.21 26.96
C GLY A 81 6.81 10.24 26.12
N VAL A 82 5.51 10.42 26.36
CA VAL A 82 4.73 11.54 25.84
C VAL A 82 5.24 12.83 26.48
N SER A 83 5.99 13.62 25.71
CA SER A 83 6.36 14.99 26.08
C SER A 83 5.18 15.92 25.78
N THR A 84 4.54 16.43 26.83
CA THR A 84 3.59 17.55 26.72
C THR A 84 4.36 18.85 26.84
N ASN A 85 4.69 19.47 25.71
CA ASN A 85 5.13 20.87 25.68
C ASN A 85 3.98 21.74 25.15
N GLU A 86 3.26 22.36 26.08
CA GLU A 86 2.46 23.55 25.80
C GLU A 86 3.39 24.77 25.66
N GLY A 87 3.16 25.58 24.62
CA GLY A 87 3.61 26.97 24.56
C GLY A 87 4.61 27.29 23.44
N GLY A 88 4.10 27.47 22.21
CA GLY A 88 4.86 28.07 21.12
C GLY A 88 3.99 28.31 19.89
N ALA A 89 3.63 29.57 19.64
CA ALA A 89 2.87 29.97 18.46
C ALA A 89 3.75 29.91 17.19
N GLY A 90 3.19 29.38 16.09
CA GLY A 90 3.69 29.60 14.73
C GLY A 90 4.75 28.61 14.25
N GLY A 91 4.33 27.37 14.00
CA GLY A 91 5.12 26.34 13.33
C GLY A 91 4.49 24.98 13.56
N GLY A 92 3.54 24.58 12.70
CA GLY A 92 2.90 23.28 12.81
C GLY A 92 3.95 22.17 12.89
N ASP A 93 3.80 21.26 13.85
CA ASP A 93 4.68 20.12 14.00
C ASP A 93 4.60 19.25 12.74
N ARG A 94 5.62 19.36 11.89
CA ARG A 94 5.70 18.65 10.60
C ARG A 94 5.74 17.13 10.79
N CYS A 95 5.99 16.65 12.01
CA CYS A 95 6.05 15.25 12.36
C CYS A 95 4.92 14.75 13.23
N LYS A 96 3.81 15.50 13.25
CA LYS A 96 2.56 14.93 13.67
C LYS A 96 2.09 13.97 12.56
N ILE A 97 2.22 12.68 12.80
CA ILE A 97 1.45 11.65 12.10
C ILE A 97 -0.01 12.00 12.36
N LEU A 98 -0.75 12.23 11.29
CA LEU A 98 -2.04 12.86 11.36
C LEU A 98 -3.03 12.04 10.56
N GLU A 99 -4.18 11.82 11.17
CA GLU A 99 -5.42 11.76 10.41
C GLU A 99 -5.42 12.98 9.46
N VAL A 100 -5.49 12.74 8.15
CA VAL A 100 -5.50 13.81 7.14
C VAL A 100 -6.62 14.76 7.48
N SER A 101 -6.29 16.05 7.62
CA SER A 101 -7.30 17.08 7.90
C SER A 101 -8.28 17.16 6.72
N PRO A 102 -9.59 17.34 6.94
CA PRO A 102 -10.55 17.53 5.85
C PRO A 102 -10.21 18.70 4.91
N ASP A 103 -9.50 19.71 5.42
CA ASP A 103 -9.08 20.90 4.67
C ASP A 103 -7.69 20.74 4.00
N GLU A 104 -7.00 19.62 4.22
CA GLU A 104 -5.70 19.37 3.62
C GLU A 104 -5.84 18.83 2.21
N VAL A 105 -5.30 19.57 1.24
CA VAL A 105 -5.26 19.15 -0.17
C VAL A 105 -3.92 18.46 -0.43
N LEU A 106 -3.99 17.18 -0.80
CA LEU A 106 -2.85 16.37 -1.17
C LEU A 106 -2.96 16.00 -2.65
N THR A 107 -1.89 16.19 -3.40
CA THR A 107 -1.78 15.61 -4.74
C THR A 107 -1.23 14.21 -4.58
N THR A 108 -2.06 13.21 -4.90
CA THR A 108 -1.77 11.80 -4.68
C THR A 108 -1.42 11.06 -5.97
N SER A 109 -0.48 10.12 -5.88
CA SER A 109 -0.25 9.08 -6.89
C SER A 109 -0.62 7.75 -6.26
N LEU A 110 -1.73 7.17 -6.70
CA LEU A 110 -2.23 5.88 -6.20
C LEU A 110 -1.16 4.80 -6.34
N ILE A 111 -0.81 4.16 -5.22
CA ILE A 111 -0.02 2.93 -5.25
C ILE A 111 -1.01 1.81 -5.56
N ASP A 112 -2.06 1.66 -4.75
CA ASP A 112 -3.07 0.62 -4.94
C ASP A 112 -4.37 0.97 -4.19
N ASP A 113 -5.52 0.84 -4.86
CA ASP A 113 -6.88 0.92 -4.30
C ASP A 113 -7.55 -0.46 -4.17
N LEU A 114 -6.89 -1.52 -4.66
CA LEU A 114 -7.30 -2.93 -4.55
C LEU A 114 -8.62 -3.28 -5.27
N GLU A 115 -9.22 -2.33 -5.98
CA GLU A 115 -10.53 -2.47 -6.62
C GLU A 115 -10.50 -3.39 -7.85
N ASP A 116 -9.32 -3.78 -8.32
CA ASP A 116 -9.13 -4.77 -9.36
C ASP A 116 -9.15 -6.23 -8.85
N GLY A 117 -9.27 -6.41 -7.52
CA GLY A 117 -9.51 -7.69 -6.86
C GLY A 117 -8.33 -8.65 -6.87
N ASN A 118 -7.11 -8.13 -6.96
CA ASN A 118 -5.89 -8.93 -6.87
C ASN A 118 -4.80 -8.22 -6.05
N ILE A 119 -3.67 -8.90 -5.85
CA ILE A 119 -2.56 -8.38 -5.03
C ILE A 119 -1.52 -7.62 -5.84
N ASP A 120 -1.62 -7.56 -7.16
CA ASP A 120 -0.63 -6.92 -8.02
C ASP A 120 -0.82 -5.41 -7.98
N VAL A 121 0.26 -4.68 -7.73
CA VAL A 121 0.24 -3.21 -7.74
C VAL A 121 0.07 -2.71 -9.19
N PRO A 122 -0.90 -1.82 -9.47
CA PRO A 122 -1.06 -1.22 -10.79
C PRO A 122 0.22 -0.53 -11.31
N GLU A 123 0.47 -0.64 -12.63
CA GLU A 123 1.73 -0.21 -13.25
C GLU A 123 2.10 1.27 -12.96
N GLY A 124 1.10 2.13 -12.78
CA GLY A 124 1.31 3.56 -12.57
C GLY A 124 1.89 4.25 -13.80
N GLU A 125 2.83 5.19 -13.58
CA GLU A 125 3.40 6.01 -14.64
C GLU A 125 4.45 5.24 -15.46
N PRO A 126 4.35 5.18 -16.82
CA PRO A 126 5.27 4.39 -17.64
C PRO A 126 6.76 4.76 -17.51
N ALA A 127 7.06 5.99 -17.12
CA ALA A 127 8.42 6.46 -16.91
C ALA A 127 9.05 5.96 -15.60
N ASN A 128 8.22 5.54 -14.64
CA ASN A 128 8.62 5.03 -13.33
C ASN A 128 7.58 4.02 -12.84
N PRO A 129 7.48 2.83 -13.46
CA PRO A 129 6.37 1.92 -13.23
C PRO A 129 6.54 1.15 -11.93
N ARG A 130 5.43 0.94 -11.22
CA ARG A 130 5.32 0.04 -10.08
C ARG A 130 4.94 -1.35 -10.61
N LEU A 131 5.70 -2.38 -10.26
CA LEU A 131 5.48 -3.74 -10.75
C LEU A 131 5.70 -4.71 -9.61
N GLY A 132 5.05 -4.44 -8.49
CA GLY A 132 5.14 -5.26 -7.29
C GLY A 132 3.78 -5.79 -6.89
N PHE A 133 3.67 -6.21 -5.64
CA PHE A 133 2.49 -6.92 -5.14
C PHE A 133 2.43 -6.84 -3.61
N TRP A 134 1.25 -7.10 -3.06
CA TRP A 134 1.04 -7.29 -1.63
C TRP A 134 1.50 -8.66 -1.15
N TYR A 135 2.07 -8.73 0.05
CA TYR A 135 2.57 -9.96 0.65
C TYR A 135 2.43 -9.96 2.17
N THR A 136 2.24 -11.14 2.75
CA THR A 136 2.36 -11.35 4.20
C THR A 136 3.80 -11.65 4.59
N PHE A 137 4.17 -11.29 5.81
CA PHE A 137 5.46 -11.66 6.39
C PHE A 137 5.35 -11.86 7.90
N ASN A 138 6.14 -12.79 8.43
CA ASN A 138 6.24 -13.02 9.87
C ASN A 138 7.57 -13.67 10.25
N ASP A 139 7.88 -13.64 11.54
CA ASP A 139 9.13 -14.17 12.08
C ASP A 139 9.20 -15.71 12.14
N MET A 140 8.19 -16.40 11.58
CA MET A 140 8.10 -17.86 11.50
C MET A 140 8.16 -18.57 12.85
N THR A 141 8.00 -17.85 13.96
CA THR A 141 7.88 -18.46 15.29
C THR A 141 6.43 -18.93 15.53
N GLY A 142 6.06 -19.25 16.76
CA GLY A 142 4.89 -20.08 17.08
C GLY A 142 3.49 -19.47 16.83
N GLY A 143 3.38 -18.38 16.07
CA GLY A 143 2.11 -17.73 15.75
C GLY A 143 1.47 -18.23 14.46
N ASN A 144 0.17 -17.93 14.30
CA ASN A 144 -0.58 -18.16 13.06
C ASN A 144 -1.00 -16.82 12.47
N GLN A 145 -0.70 -16.60 11.18
CA GLN A 145 -1.15 -15.45 10.41
C GLN A 145 -2.09 -15.92 9.29
N GLU A 146 -3.19 -15.19 9.12
CA GLU A 146 -4.17 -15.41 8.06
C GLU A 146 -4.35 -14.15 7.19
N PRO A 147 -4.63 -14.30 5.90
CA PRO A 147 -4.67 -15.57 5.17
C PRO A 147 -3.26 -16.17 5.00
N SER A 148 -3.17 -17.51 4.98
CA SER A 148 -1.91 -18.22 4.71
C SER A 148 -1.38 -18.10 3.27
N ASN A 149 -2.22 -17.63 2.34
CA ASN A 149 -1.88 -17.41 0.94
C ASN A 149 -2.11 -15.94 0.60
N ASP A 150 -1.07 -15.29 0.07
CA ASP A 150 -1.11 -13.86 -0.19
C ASP A 150 -2.22 -13.48 -1.18
N ASN A 151 -2.57 -14.34 -2.14
CA ASN A 151 -3.65 -14.07 -3.10
C ASN A 151 -5.05 -13.92 -2.46
N ASP A 152 -5.19 -14.33 -1.20
CA ASP A 152 -6.44 -14.22 -0.45
C ASP A 152 -6.45 -12.96 0.46
N LEU A 153 -5.44 -12.07 0.37
CA LEU A 153 -5.35 -10.83 1.15
C LEU A 153 -6.44 -9.82 0.80
N VAL A 154 -6.83 -9.75 -0.47
CA VAL A 154 -7.78 -8.76 -0.97
C VAL A 154 -9.19 -9.30 -0.86
N VAL A 155 -9.98 -8.68 0.01
CA VAL A 155 -11.34 -9.14 0.35
C VAL A 155 -12.33 -7.98 0.43
N PRO A 156 -13.64 -8.24 0.29
CA PRO A 156 -14.66 -7.21 0.48
C PRO A 156 -14.61 -6.55 1.86
N LEU A 157 -14.84 -5.24 1.90
CA LEU A 157 -14.81 -4.46 3.15
C LEU A 157 -15.80 -5.03 4.19
N ALA A 158 -15.32 -5.24 5.42
CA ALA A 158 -16.19 -5.55 6.56
C ALA A 158 -16.92 -4.30 7.09
N LEU A 159 -16.24 -3.15 7.09
CA LEU A 159 -16.84 -1.85 7.38
C LEU A 159 -16.91 -1.02 6.10
N PRO A 160 -18.09 -0.51 5.70
CA PRO A 160 -18.22 0.25 4.46
C PRO A 160 -17.41 1.54 4.51
N ARG A 161 -16.81 1.89 3.38
CA ARG A 161 -16.10 3.15 3.13
C ARG A 161 -16.58 3.70 1.80
N GLU A 162 -16.92 4.99 1.75
CA GLU A 162 -17.40 5.60 0.51
C GLU A 162 -16.28 5.58 -0.54
N GLY A 163 -16.59 5.07 -1.74
CA GLY A 163 -15.65 5.03 -2.85
C GLY A 163 -14.79 3.77 -2.96
N SER A 164 -14.98 2.77 -2.09
CA SER A 164 -14.23 1.50 -2.14
C SER A 164 -15.08 0.31 -1.72
N GLU A 165 -14.77 -0.85 -2.30
CA GLU A 165 -15.42 -2.13 -2.08
C GLU A 165 -14.45 -3.21 -1.58
N LEU A 166 -13.14 -3.05 -1.79
CA LEU A 166 -12.11 -4.04 -1.47
C LEU A 166 -10.99 -3.44 -0.60
N ALA A 167 -10.36 -4.27 0.22
CA ALA A 167 -9.20 -3.87 1.02
C ALA A 167 -8.30 -5.08 1.32
N VAL A 168 -7.07 -4.80 1.75
CA VAL A 168 -6.18 -5.80 2.31
C VAL A 168 -6.63 -6.12 3.72
N HIS A 169 -6.85 -7.40 3.99
CA HIS A 169 -7.23 -7.92 5.30
C HIS A 169 -6.23 -8.99 5.75
N THR A 170 -5.67 -8.81 6.94
CA THR A 170 -4.85 -9.85 7.58
C THR A 170 -5.04 -9.85 9.09
N SER A 171 -4.85 -11.03 9.70
CA SER A 171 -4.91 -11.19 11.15
C SER A 171 -3.87 -12.17 11.64
N ALA A 172 -3.47 -12.04 12.91
CA ALA A 172 -2.58 -12.96 13.57
C ALA A 172 -2.89 -13.10 15.06
N ASP A 173 -2.50 -14.23 15.64
CA ASP A 173 -2.43 -14.40 17.09
C ASP A 173 -1.15 -13.78 17.70
N ASP A 174 -0.99 -13.88 19.01
CA ASP A 174 0.15 -13.33 19.75
C ASP A 174 1.38 -14.27 19.81
N GLY A 175 1.40 -15.32 18.98
CA GLY A 175 2.41 -16.38 19.03
C GLY A 175 3.77 -16.02 18.40
N PHE A 176 3.87 -14.88 17.71
CA PHE A 176 5.13 -14.40 17.13
C PHE A 176 6.04 -13.77 18.21
N THR A 177 7.29 -14.23 18.34
CA THR A 177 8.14 -14.02 19.53
C THR A 177 9.50 -13.40 19.27
N GLU A 178 9.91 -13.23 18.02
CA GLU A 178 11.21 -12.65 17.67
C GLU A 178 11.07 -11.17 17.30
N TRP A 179 10.49 -10.86 16.14
CA TRP A 179 10.25 -9.49 15.68
C TRP A 179 8.78 -9.21 15.34
N GLY A 180 7.95 -10.22 15.05
CA GLY A 180 6.51 -10.05 14.85
C GLY A 180 6.00 -10.52 13.49
N ALA A 181 4.94 -9.86 13.00
CA ALA A 181 4.25 -10.19 11.75
C ALA A 181 3.53 -8.99 11.17
N GLY A 182 3.21 -9.04 9.87
CA GLY A 182 2.58 -7.93 9.17
C GLY A 182 2.24 -8.24 7.72
N VAL A 183 1.87 -7.18 7.01
CA VAL A 183 1.62 -7.18 5.57
C VAL A 183 2.40 -6.03 4.94
N GLY A 184 2.92 -6.24 3.74
CA GLY A 184 3.70 -5.25 3.01
C GLY A 184 3.24 -5.13 1.58
N VAL A 185 3.60 -4.01 0.96
CA VAL A 185 3.45 -3.79 -0.48
C VAL A 185 4.82 -3.59 -1.10
N LEU A 186 5.19 -4.50 -1.99
CA LEU A 186 6.39 -4.38 -2.82
C LEU A 186 6.08 -3.38 -3.92
N LEU A 187 6.95 -2.39 -4.11
CA LEU A 187 6.72 -1.36 -5.13
C LEU A 187 7.17 -1.84 -6.52
N ARG A 188 8.20 -2.68 -6.57
CA ARG A 188 8.77 -3.19 -7.82
C ARG A 188 9.51 -4.50 -7.59
N ASP A 189 9.11 -5.56 -8.29
CA ASP A 189 9.78 -6.85 -8.16
C ASP A 189 11.19 -6.84 -8.78
N GLY A 190 12.17 -7.31 -8.02
CA GLY A 190 13.58 -7.38 -8.41
C GLY A 190 14.32 -6.05 -8.62
N GLU A 191 13.66 -4.90 -8.40
CA GLU A 191 14.23 -3.57 -8.59
C GLU A 191 13.80 -2.62 -7.47
N TYR A 192 14.39 -1.43 -7.41
CA TYR A 192 13.96 -0.36 -6.51
C TYR A 192 13.15 0.70 -7.26
N TYR A 193 12.22 1.34 -6.56
CA TYR A 193 11.36 2.40 -7.04
C TYR A 193 11.87 3.78 -6.62
N ASP A 194 11.85 4.73 -7.55
CA ASP A 194 12.21 6.12 -7.28
C ASP A 194 10.99 6.90 -6.80
N ALA A 195 10.89 7.12 -5.49
CA ALA A 195 9.85 7.92 -4.85
C ALA A 195 10.30 9.36 -4.56
N SER A 196 11.39 9.85 -5.15
CA SER A 196 11.94 11.18 -4.86
C SER A 196 11.00 12.35 -5.18
N ALA A 197 9.97 12.10 -6.01
CA ALA A 197 8.94 13.06 -6.33
C ALA A 197 7.90 13.26 -5.21
N TYR A 198 7.94 12.47 -4.13
CA TYR A 198 6.88 12.42 -3.11
C TYR A 198 7.39 12.84 -1.72
N SER A 199 6.46 13.36 -0.91
CA SER A 199 6.71 13.81 0.46
C SER A 199 6.41 12.74 1.51
N GLY A 200 5.68 11.70 1.12
CA GLY A 200 5.33 10.58 1.99
C GLY A 200 4.24 9.69 1.39
N ILE A 201 3.57 8.94 2.26
CA ILE A 201 2.40 8.12 1.90
C ILE A 201 1.17 8.54 2.69
N THR A 202 0.02 8.26 2.09
CA THR A 202 -1.28 8.30 2.72
C THR A 202 -1.98 6.96 2.49
N PHE A 203 -2.81 6.54 3.43
CA PHE A 203 -3.55 5.28 3.35
C PHE A 203 -4.72 5.29 4.33
N TRP A 204 -5.74 4.50 4.03
CA TRP A 204 -6.82 4.21 4.96
C TRP A 204 -6.50 2.95 5.74
N ALA A 205 -6.74 2.98 7.05
CA ALA A 205 -6.60 1.78 7.87
C ALA A 205 -7.52 1.80 9.09
N TYR A 206 -7.82 0.60 9.60
CA TYR A 206 -8.38 0.39 10.92
C TYR A 206 -7.96 -0.97 11.48
N ALA A 207 -8.13 -1.15 12.79
CA ALA A 207 -7.92 -2.44 13.45
C ALA A 207 -9.20 -2.84 14.18
N GLU A 208 -9.59 -4.12 14.13
CA GLU A 208 -10.78 -4.61 14.83
C GLU A 208 -10.70 -4.37 16.36
N GLU A 209 -11.84 -4.27 17.05
CA GLU A 209 -11.94 -3.81 18.44
C GLU A 209 -11.05 -4.59 19.42
N ASP A 210 -10.89 -5.90 19.21
CA ASP A 210 -10.08 -6.80 20.06
C ASP A 210 -8.61 -6.91 19.63
N SER A 211 -8.16 -6.09 18.68
CA SER A 211 -6.80 -6.13 18.11
C SER A 211 -5.82 -5.21 18.82
N SER A 212 -4.53 -5.53 18.74
CA SER A 212 -3.49 -4.52 18.94
C SER A 212 -3.67 -3.37 17.96
N ARG A 213 -3.55 -2.14 18.46
CA ARG A 213 -3.73 -0.90 17.66
C ARG A 213 -2.41 -0.19 17.36
N ALA A 214 -1.31 -0.61 18.00
CA ALA A 214 0.01 -0.04 17.75
C ALA A 214 0.61 -0.71 16.51
N LEU A 215 0.63 0.04 15.40
CA LEU A 215 1.15 -0.38 14.11
C LEU A 215 2.43 0.38 13.80
N VAL A 216 3.45 -0.34 13.34
CA VAL A 216 4.70 0.22 12.84
C VAL A 216 4.62 0.27 11.33
N VAL A 217 4.73 1.46 10.73
CA VAL A 217 4.78 1.61 9.27
C VAL A 217 6.22 1.88 8.86
N SER A 218 6.82 0.92 8.17
CA SER A 218 8.23 0.90 7.80
C SER A 218 8.41 1.13 6.30
N PHE A 219 9.40 1.94 5.95
CA PHE A 219 9.86 2.18 4.60
C PHE A 219 11.18 1.43 4.42
N ILE A 220 11.17 0.41 3.57
CA ILE A 220 12.35 -0.38 3.25
C ILE A 220 13.00 0.23 2.02
N ASP A 221 14.24 0.68 2.17
CA ASP A 221 15.09 1.13 1.08
C ASP A 221 16.27 0.19 0.88
N ARG A 222 17.01 0.40 -0.21
CA ARG A 222 18.24 -0.36 -0.48
C ARG A 222 19.25 -0.32 0.66
N GLN A 223 19.27 0.75 1.44
CA GLN A 223 20.27 0.92 2.51
C GLN A 223 20.01 -0.03 3.66
N THR A 224 18.74 -0.20 4.03
CA THR A 224 18.32 -0.97 5.20
C THR A 224 17.90 -2.40 4.87
N ASP A 225 17.60 -2.67 3.59
CA ASP A 225 17.32 -4.00 3.04
C ASP A 225 18.57 -4.90 3.05
N GLY A 226 18.47 -6.08 3.67
CA GLY A 226 19.52 -7.08 3.68
C GLY A 226 19.93 -7.59 2.28
N GLU A 227 19.01 -7.53 1.31
CA GLU A 227 19.30 -7.86 -0.09
C GLU A 227 19.96 -6.71 -0.86
N GLY A 228 19.87 -5.47 -0.35
CA GLY A 228 20.43 -4.28 -0.98
C GLY A 228 21.96 -4.23 -0.94
N GLY A 229 22.57 -4.98 -0.01
CA GLY A 229 24.02 -5.17 0.11
C GLY A 229 24.79 -3.97 0.65
N GLU A 230 24.09 -2.99 1.24
CA GLU A 230 24.70 -1.78 1.80
C GLU A 230 24.75 -1.79 3.33
N CYS A 231 23.68 -2.26 3.97
CA CYS A 231 23.76 -2.64 5.37
C CYS A 231 24.55 -3.95 5.51
N GLY A 232 25.07 -4.16 6.73
CA GLY A 232 25.78 -5.38 7.08
C GLY A 232 27.29 -5.28 6.83
N GLY A 233 28.04 -5.37 7.93
CA GLY A 233 29.49 -5.53 7.95
C GLY A 233 29.88 -6.84 8.66
N GLU A 234 31.07 -6.90 9.27
CA GLU A 234 31.51 -8.06 10.07
C GLU A 234 30.54 -8.40 11.22
N MET A 235 29.69 -7.46 11.61
CA MET A 235 28.49 -7.72 12.40
C MET A 235 27.28 -7.36 11.52
N GLN A 236 26.40 -8.33 11.31
CA GLN A 236 25.16 -8.21 10.54
C GLN A 236 23.94 -7.54 11.25
N PRO A 237 24.00 -6.89 12.44
CA PRO A 237 22.79 -6.38 13.10
C PRO A 237 22.34 -4.99 12.61
N LEU A 238 22.99 -4.42 11.59
CA LEU A 238 22.65 -3.10 11.06
C LEU A 238 21.59 -3.14 9.95
N CYS A 239 21.42 -4.30 9.31
CA CYS A 239 20.30 -4.51 8.40
C CYS A 239 19.00 -4.59 9.20
N TYR A 240 17.90 -4.21 8.58
CA TYR A 240 16.54 -4.29 9.15
C TYR A 240 16.21 -3.27 10.26
N ASP A 241 17.08 -2.29 10.52
CA ASP A 241 16.64 -1.04 11.19
C ASP A 241 15.99 -0.12 10.13
N HIS A 242 14.77 -0.44 9.71
CA HIS A 242 14.10 0.31 8.66
C HIS A 242 13.63 1.69 9.15
N PHE A 243 13.51 2.63 8.22
CA PHE A 243 12.95 3.95 8.52
C PHE A 243 11.45 3.80 8.77
N HIS A 244 10.98 4.16 9.96
CA HIS A 244 9.63 3.84 10.39
C HIS A 244 8.93 4.98 11.14
N SER A 245 7.61 4.82 11.28
CA SER A 245 6.72 5.63 12.08
C SER A 245 5.73 4.75 12.85
N ASP A 246 5.50 5.07 14.12
CA ASP A 246 4.51 4.38 14.95
C ASP A 246 3.16 5.10 14.88
N ILE A 247 2.10 4.35 14.58
CA ILE A 247 0.73 4.87 14.53
C ILE A 247 -0.17 4.09 15.48
N ILE A 248 -1.20 4.75 16.00
CA ILE A 248 -2.25 4.11 16.79
C ILE A 248 -3.53 4.09 15.97
N LEU A 249 -3.92 2.89 15.52
CA LEU A 249 -5.14 2.68 14.75
C LEU A 249 -6.41 2.90 15.60
N THR A 250 -7.55 3.01 14.93
CA THR A 250 -8.89 3.09 15.52
C THR A 250 -9.75 1.89 15.11
N PRO A 251 -10.86 1.61 15.81
CA PRO A 251 -11.83 0.58 15.42
C PRO A 251 -12.75 1.00 14.26
N SER A 252 -12.36 2.01 13.50
CA SER A 252 -13.10 2.56 12.37
C SER A 252 -12.10 3.14 11.37
N TRP A 253 -12.47 3.20 10.10
CA TRP A 253 -11.65 3.78 9.04
C TRP A 253 -11.12 5.17 9.41
N LYS A 254 -9.82 5.34 9.22
CA LYS A 254 -9.12 6.63 9.31
C LYS A 254 -8.11 6.73 8.19
N HIS A 255 -7.97 7.94 7.67
CA HIS A 255 -7.01 8.28 6.63
C HIS A 255 -5.73 8.80 7.28
N TYR A 256 -4.66 8.01 7.27
CA TYR A 256 -3.38 8.37 7.88
C TYR A 256 -2.42 8.93 6.85
N LYS A 257 -1.62 9.92 7.28
CA LYS A 257 -0.51 10.47 6.50
C LYS A 257 0.80 10.32 7.24
N ILE A 258 1.80 9.79 6.54
CA ILE A 258 3.17 9.60 7.07
C ILE A 258 4.16 10.38 6.21
N PRO A 259 4.69 11.51 6.71
CA PRO A 259 5.76 12.25 6.03
C PRO A 259 7.10 11.51 6.11
N ILE A 260 7.82 11.43 4.98
CA ILE A 260 9.18 10.86 4.91
C ILE A 260 10.13 11.60 5.88
N ALA A 261 9.95 12.91 6.02
CA ALA A 261 10.77 13.75 6.91
C ALA A 261 10.70 13.37 8.40
N CYS A 262 9.76 12.50 8.76
CA CYS A 262 9.48 12.10 10.13
C CYS A 262 9.82 10.65 10.42
N LEU A 263 10.29 9.93 9.39
CA LEU A 263 10.80 8.59 9.55
C LEU A 263 12.16 8.64 10.24
N LYS A 264 12.36 7.69 11.15
CA LYS A 264 13.60 7.50 11.90
C LYS A 264 13.92 6.02 11.94
N GLN A 265 15.18 5.70 12.20
CA GLN A 265 15.60 4.36 12.61
C GLN A 265 15.39 4.22 14.13
N GLU A 266 15.22 2.99 14.63
CA GLU A 266 15.07 2.67 16.07
C GLU A 266 16.36 2.95 16.86
N GLY A 267 17.48 3.09 16.16
CA GLY A 267 18.71 3.70 16.67
C GLY A 267 19.91 2.76 16.71
N TYR A 268 19.81 1.58 16.11
CA TYR A 268 20.93 0.68 15.88
C TYR A 268 21.37 0.68 14.40
N GLY A 269 20.66 1.35 13.51
CA GLY A 269 21.02 1.65 12.15
C GLY A 269 22.00 2.82 12.02
N GLU A 270 22.62 2.94 10.85
CA GLU A 270 23.70 3.91 10.59
C GLU A 270 23.32 5.01 9.59
N PHE A 271 22.09 5.02 9.09
CA PHE A 271 21.70 5.87 7.97
C PHE A 271 20.96 7.13 8.45
N PRO A 272 21.38 8.33 8.02
CA PRO A 272 20.82 9.58 8.54
C PRO A 272 19.42 9.90 7.98
N ALA A 273 19.04 9.30 6.85
CA ALA A 273 17.76 9.52 6.18
C ALA A 273 17.45 8.38 5.20
N LEU A 274 16.16 8.19 4.91
CA LEU A 274 15.64 7.25 3.91
C LEU A 274 16.17 7.58 2.50
N ARG A 275 16.60 6.57 1.76
CA ARG A 275 16.91 6.69 0.33
C ARG A 275 15.66 6.58 -0.51
N VAL A 276 14.96 7.70 -0.64
CA VAL A 276 13.71 7.79 -1.41
C VAL A 276 13.84 7.41 -2.88
N THR A 277 15.03 7.45 -3.48
CA THR A 277 15.26 7.06 -4.88
C THR A 277 15.38 5.55 -5.08
N GLU A 278 15.54 4.78 -3.99
CA GLU A 278 15.73 3.33 -4.03
C GLU A 278 14.83 2.65 -2.99
N LEU A 279 13.52 2.90 -3.04
CA LEU A 279 12.54 2.25 -2.18
C LEU A 279 12.19 0.86 -2.70
N ARG A 280 12.07 -0.10 -1.79
CA ARG A 280 11.65 -1.46 -2.09
C ARG A 280 10.18 -1.68 -1.78
N SER A 281 9.81 -1.46 -0.52
CA SER A 281 8.49 -1.78 -0.01
C SER A 281 8.08 -0.85 1.13
N ILE A 282 6.79 -0.87 1.42
CA ILE A 282 6.19 -0.25 2.61
C ILE A 282 5.55 -1.38 3.40
N ASP A 283 5.95 -1.53 4.65
CA ASP A 283 5.53 -2.61 5.52
C ASP A 283 4.69 -2.09 6.68
N PHE A 284 3.60 -2.79 6.97
CA PHE A 284 2.70 -2.56 8.09
C PHE A 284 2.90 -3.68 9.11
N LEU A 285 3.77 -3.42 10.09
CA LEU A 285 4.29 -4.40 11.04
C LEU A 285 3.62 -4.25 12.42
N TYR A 286 3.27 -5.40 13.00
CA TYR A 286 3.04 -5.54 14.43
C TYR A 286 4.23 -6.19 15.09
N ALA A 287 4.75 -5.55 16.15
CA ALA A 287 5.81 -6.12 16.97
C ALA A 287 5.39 -7.46 17.60
N ARG A 288 6.39 -8.28 17.98
CA ARG A 288 6.18 -9.56 18.68
C ARG A 288 5.15 -9.50 19.83
N GLY A 289 4.45 -10.62 20.05
CA GLY A 289 3.48 -10.79 21.14
C GLY A 289 2.23 -9.94 20.97
N LYS A 290 1.89 -9.55 19.74
CA LYS A 290 0.71 -8.76 19.41
C LYS A 290 -0.22 -9.57 18.52
N ALA A 291 -1.39 -9.91 19.05
CA ALA A 291 -2.50 -10.32 18.20
C ALA A 291 -3.08 -9.09 17.48
N PHE A 292 -3.39 -9.25 16.20
CA PHE A 292 -3.96 -8.18 15.38
C PHE A 292 -4.96 -8.71 14.36
N ASN A 293 -5.83 -7.83 13.91
CA ASN A 293 -6.75 -8.02 12.79
C ASN A 293 -6.96 -6.63 12.18
N ILE A 294 -6.39 -6.42 11.00
CA ILE A 294 -6.25 -5.11 10.37
C ILE A 294 -6.79 -5.08 8.96
N TRP A 295 -7.21 -3.88 8.58
CA TRP A 295 -7.67 -3.53 7.26
C TRP A 295 -6.86 -2.33 6.76
N ILE A 296 -6.36 -2.42 5.54
CA ILE A 296 -5.55 -1.37 4.88
C ILE A 296 -6.05 -1.20 3.45
N ASP A 297 -6.13 0.05 3.01
CA ASP A 297 -6.80 0.41 1.77
C ASP A 297 -6.30 1.77 1.23
N ASP A 298 -6.53 2.05 -0.06
CA ASP A 298 -6.22 3.33 -0.73
C ASP A 298 -4.82 3.86 -0.44
N ILE A 299 -3.79 3.01 -0.58
CA ILE A 299 -2.43 3.46 -0.35
C ILE A 299 -1.97 4.32 -1.54
N ALA A 300 -1.45 5.51 -1.24
CA ALA A 300 -0.96 6.43 -2.24
C ALA A 300 0.29 7.16 -1.76
N PHE A 301 1.18 7.48 -2.70
CA PHE A 301 2.15 8.53 -2.45
C PHE A 301 1.47 9.90 -2.47
N TYR A 302 1.96 10.87 -1.71
CA TYR A 302 1.47 12.25 -1.79
C TYR A 302 2.59 13.28 -1.97
N ARG A 303 2.19 14.44 -2.48
CA ARG A 303 2.96 15.68 -2.49
C ARG A 303 2.14 16.74 -1.78
N GLU A 304 2.78 17.56 -0.96
CA GLU A 304 2.13 18.78 -0.46
C GLU A 304 2.03 19.77 -1.62
N GLU A 305 0.84 20.32 -1.86
CA GLU A 305 0.70 21.46 -2.74
C GLU A 305 1.48 22.63 -2.15
N ALA A 306 2.36 23.24 -2.94
CA ALA A 306 3.04 24.46 -2.53
C ALA A 306 1.99 25.52 -2.29
N GLY A 307 1.62 25.73 -1.03
CA GLY A 307 0.57 26.65 -0.64
C GLY A 307 0.76 27.97 -1.38
N SER A 308 -0.21 28.32 -2.21
CA SER A 308 -0.39 29.68 -2.70
C SER A 308 -0.45 30.54 -1.45
N SER A 309 0.66 31.17 -1.08
CA SER A 309 0.67 32.25 -0.13
C SER A 309 -0.32 33.28 -0.67
N SER A 310 -1.52 33.32 -0.10
CA SER A 310 -2.40 34.44 -0.29
C SER A 310 -1.65 35.63 0.32
N GLU A 311 -0.95 36.35 -0.54
CA GLU A 311 -0.52 37.71 -0.25
C GLU A 311 -1.79 38.45 0.11
N HIS A 312 -2.00 38.62 1.42
CA HIS A 312 -2.97 39.56 1.94
C HIS A 312 -2.40 40.93 1.54
N GLU A 313 -2.87 41.43 0.40
CA GLU A 313 -2.67 42.83 0.03
C GLU A 313 -3.38 43.67 1.09
N ASP A 314 -2.62 44.08 2.11
CA ASP A 314 -3.01 45.15 3.02
C ASP A 314 -3.16 46.43 2.19
N GLY A 315 -4.39 46.69 1.74
CA GLY A 315 -4.79 47.94 1.15
C GLY A 315 -4.88 49.03 2.23
N GLU A 316 -4.00 50.03 2.12
CA GLU A 316 -4.09 51.32 2.83
C GLU A 316 -4.53 52.43 1.86
#